data_AF-A0A553NUX5-F1
#
_entry.id   AF-A0A553NUX5-F1
#
_cell.length_a   1.000
_cell.length_b   1.000
_cell.length_c   1.000
_cell.angle_alpha   90.00
_cell.angle_beta   90.00
_cell.angle_gamma   90.00
#
_symmetry.space_group_name_H-M   'P 1'
#
loop_
_entity.id
_entity.type
_entity.pdbx_description
1 polymer ?
#
loop_
_entity_poly.entity_id
_entity_poly.type
_entity_poly.pdbx_seq_one_letter_code
_entity_poly.pdbx_strand_id
1 'polypeptide(L)'
;MAEIVQQNLESMIPELEQIQRVELLSEVEVKQLIKNRKKLEYRLQKREKRKEDFLEYIQYELALLALLEMRREKTGYFHKKDEIEFAIAKRINRMFRITEHRFGHEIKIWLSHIDFLKKMKWDAAVGRIYRRMLKVHVHEIGLWVAAAKYEMEECGRSENARQVMFEALRFHPKSQTLYRETHEDL
;
A
#
# COMPACT_ATOMS: atom_id res chain seq x y z
N MET A 1 -5.84 22.45 11.99
CA MET A 1 -6.52 21.13 11.89
C MET A 1 -7.55 21.12 10.76
N ALA A 2 -8.51 22.05 10.73
CA ALA A 2 -9.50 22.13 9.64
C ALA A 2 -8.88 22.47 8.27
N GLU A 3 -7.85 23.32 8.24
CA GLU A 3 -7.17 23.75 7.02
C GLU A 3 -6.48 22.60 6.26
N ILE A 4 -5.85 21.66 6.98
CA ILE A 4 -5.23 20.46 6.39
C ILE A 4 -6.28 19.51 5.81
N VAL A 5 -7.42 19.37 6.49
CA VAL A 5 -8.55 18.56 5.99
C VAL A 5 -9.11 19.19 4.72
N GLN A 6 -9.25 20.52 4.70
CA GLN A 6 -9.77 21.25 3.55
C GLN A 6 -8.84 21.14 2.34
N GLN A 7 -7.53 21.33 2.54
CA GLN A 7 -6.53 21.15 1.49
C GLN A 7 -6.51 19.71 0.94
N ASN A 8 -6.62 18.70 1.81
CA ASN A 8 -6.73 17.31 1.37
C ASN A 8 -8.00 17.11 0.53
N LEU A 9 -9.16 17.64 0.95
CA LEU A 9 -10.41 17.54 0.19
C LEU A 9 -10.34 18.27 -1.16
N GLU A 10 -9.73 19.44 -1.22
CA GLU A 10 -9.53 20.21 -2.45
C GLU A 10 -8.69 19.44 -3.47
N SER A 11 -7.65 18.73 -3.01
CA SER A 11 -6.84 17.87 -3.88
C SER A 11 -7.61 16.70 -4.50
N MET A 12 -8.78 16.35 -3.94
CA MET A 12 -9.65 15.25 -4.42
C MET A 12 -10.70 15.72 -5.43
N ILE A 13 -10.94 17.03 -5.56
CA ILE A 13 -11.98 17.58 -6.44
C ILE A 13 -11.79 17.12 -7.90
N PRO A 14 -10.58 17.20 -8.50
CA PRO A 14 -10.39 16.79 -9.89
C PRO A 14 -10.73 15.31 -10.13
N GLU A 15 -10.35 14.42 -9.20
CA GLU A 15 -10.67 12.99 -9.26
C GLU A 15 -12.18 12.76 -9.26
N LEU A 16 -12.91 13.44 -8.37
CA LEU A 16 -14.35 13.28 -8.21
C LEU A 16 -15.12 13.81 -9.43
N GLU A 17 -14.67 14.92 -10.02
CA GLU A 17 -15.25 15.43 -11.26
C GLU A 17 -15.05 14.45 -12.42
N GLN A 18 -13.88 13.81 -12.53
CA GLN A 18 -13.66 12.80 -13.57
C GLN A 18 -14.53 11.57 -13.33
N ILE A 19 -14.67 11.11 -12.09
CA ILE A 19 -15.58 10.01 -11.73
C ILE A 19 -17.01 10.29 -12.18
N GLN A 20 -17.49 11.52 -11.98
CA GLN A 20 -18.84 11.94 -12.38
C GLN A 20 -18.97 12.03 -13.91
N ARG A 21 -17.96 12.58 -14.60
CA ARG A 21 -17.95 12.67 -16.08
C ARG A 21 -17.95 11.32 -16.76
N VAL A 22 -17.34 10.32 -16.14
CA VAL A 22 -17.30 8.94 -16.65
C VAL A 22 -18.54 8.14 -16.22
N GLU A 23 -19.50 8.78 -15.54
CA GLU A 23 -20.74 8.19 -15.02
C GLU A 23 -20.50 6.93 -14.15
N LEU A 24 -19.30 6.82 -13.56
CA LEU A 24 -18.97 5.68 -12.69
C LEU A 24 -19.71 5.77 -11.37
N LEU A 25 -20.00 6.98 -10.88
CA LEU A 25 -20.77 7.23 -9.67
C LEU A 25 -21.82 8.31 -9.96
N SER A 26 -23.01 8.13 -9.40
CA SER A 26 -24.05 9.16 -9.44
C SER A 26 -23.69 10.36 -8.56
N GLU A 27 -24.30 11.52 -8.82
CA GLU A 27 -24.07 12.72 -7.98
C GLU A 27 -24.38 12.48 -6.50
N VAL A 28 -25.38 11.65 -6.20
CA VAL A 28 -25.76 11.30 -4.83
C VAL A 28 -24.65 10.50 -4.16
N GLU A 29 -24.09 9.52 -4.87
CA GLU A 29 -22.98 8.71 -4.37
C GLU A 29 -21.71 9.53 -4.21
N VAL A 30 -21.41 10.44 -5.15
CA VAL A 30 -20.26 11.37 -5.04
C VAL A 30 -20.40 12.28 -3.81
N LYS A 31 -21.60 12.82 -3.55
CA LYS A 31 -21.86 13.62 -2.34
C LYS A 31 -21.68 12.79 -1.05
N GLN A 32 -22.12 11.53 -1.05
CA GLN A 32 -21.90 10.61 0.06
C GLN A 32 -20.42 10.28 0.26
N LEU A 33 -19.68 10.05 -0.83
CA LEU A 33 -18.24 9.81 -0.84
C LEU A 33 -17.47 10.99 -0.22
N ILE A 34 -17.77 12.22 -0.63
CA ILE A 34 -17.17 13.43 -0.05
C ILE A 34 -17.46 13.52 1.45
N LYS A 35 -18.72 13.26 1.86
CA LYS A 35 -19.12 13.29 3.28
C LYS A 35 -18.37 12.25 4.10
N ASN A 36 -18.20 11.04 3.58
CA ASN A 36 -17.49 9.95 4.25
C ASN A 36 -15.98 10.22 4.32
N ARG A 37 -15.35 10.64 3.21
CA ARG A 37 -13.94 11.06 3.18
C ARG A 37 -13.68 12.19 4.16
N LYS A 38 -14.55 13.21 4.22
CA LYS A 38 -14.45 14.30 5.20
C LYS A 38 -14.48 13.78 6.65
N LYS A 39 -15.42 12.88 6.98
CA LYS A 39 -15.48 12.26 8.33
C LYS A 39 -14.20 11.49 8.67
N LEU A 40 -13.68 10.71 7.73
CA LEU A 40 -12.47 9.93 7.91
C LEU A 40 -11.23 10.84 8.08
N GLU A 41 -11.09 11.90 7.30
CA GLU A 41 -10.02 12.90 7.44
C GLU A 41 -10.07 13.58 8.82
N TYR A 42 -11.25 13.95 9.31
CA TYR A 42 -11.39 14.49 10.67
C TYR A 42 -10.98 13.49 11.75
N ARG A 43 -11.29 12.20 11.57
CA ARG A 43 -10.86 11.15 12.51
C ARG A 43 -9.34 11.03 12.54
N LEU A 44 -8.67 11.07 11.39
CA LEU A 44 -7.21 11.02 11.31
C LEU A 44 -6.50 12.24 11.94
N GLN A 45 -7.19 13.40 12.01
CA GLN A 45 -6.67 14.62 12.63
C GLN A 45 -6.95 14.71 14.14
N LYS A 46 -7.55 13.69 14.76
CA LYS A 46 -7.69 13.64 16.22
C LYS A 46 -6.32 13.65 16.90
N ARG A 47 -6.30 14.17 18.14
CA ARG A 47 -5.08 14.27 18.97
C ARG A 47 -4.50 12.89 19.29
N GLU A 48 -5.36 11.91 19.57
CA GLU A 48 -5.01 10.50 19.63
C GLU A 48 -5.15 9.88 18.24
N LYS A 49 -4.03 9.44 17.67
CA LYS A 49 -3.99 8.74 16.39
C LYS A 49 -3.97 7.24 16.65
N ARG A 50 -5.10 6.57 16.45
CA ARG A 50 -5.22 5.13 16.61
C ARG A 50 -4.94 4.41 15.31
N LYS A 51 -4.39 3.19 15.38
CA LYS A 51 -4.09 2.39 14.18
C LYS A 51 -5.37 2.01 13.45
N GLU A 52 -6.45 1.76 14.20
CA GLU A 52 -7.74 1.35 13.66
C GLU A 52 -8.32 2.43 12.74
N ASP A 53 -8.12 3.72 13.05
CA ASP A 53 -8.59 4.82 12.20
C ASP A 53 -7.89 4.83 10.82
N PHE A 54 -6.61 4.48 10.76
CA PHE A 54 -5.88 4.36 9.48
C PHE A 54 -6.31 3.12 8.71
N LEU A 55 -6.49 1.99 9.40
CA LEU A 55 -6.92 0.75 8.76
C LEU A 55 -8.34 0.88 8.19
N GLU A 56 -9.25 1.53 8.90
CA GLU A 56 -10.61 1.79 8.43
C GLU A 56 -10.61 2.72 7.20
N TYR A 57 -9.74 3.75 7.19
CA TYR A 57 -9.55 4.60 6.01
C TYR A 57 -9.05 3.81 4.81
N ILE A 58 -8.03 2.97 5.01
CA ILE A 58 -7.43 2.15 3.95
C ILE A 58 -8.47 1.17 3.40
N GLN A 59 -9.23 0.49 4.27
CA GLN A 59 -10.30 -0.42 3.87
C GLN A 59 -11.39 0.30 3.07
N TYR A 60 -11.76 1.51 3.48
CA TYR A 60 -12.74 2.31 2.75
C TYR A 60 -12.28 2.65 1.32
N GLU A 61 -11.04 3.12 1.16
CA GLU A 61 -10.50 3.44 -0.17
C GLU A 61 -10.24 2.19 -1.03
N LEU A 62 -9.87 1.06 -0.43
CA LEU A 62 -9.77 -0.22 -1.14
C LEU A 62 -11.12 -0.69 -1.67
N ALA A 63 -12.17 -0.58 -0.84
CA ALA A 63 -13.53 -0.91 -1.25
C ALA A 63 -14.02 0.00 -2.38
N LEU A 64 -13.67 1.28 -2.33
CA LEU A 64 -13.96 2.22 -3.40
C LEU A 64 -13.24 1.83 -4.71
N LEU A 65 -11.95 1.50 -4.64
CA LEU A 65 -11.17 1.09 -5.81
C LEU A 65 -11.78 -0.18 -6.45
N ALA A 66 -12.12 -1.18 -5.65
CA ALA A 66 -12.78 -2.40 -6.13
C ALA A 66 -14.16 -2.11 -6.75
N LEU A 67 -14.94 -1.19 -6.18
CA LEU A 67 -16.23 -0.78 -6.73
C LEU A 67 -16.06 -0.09 -8.10
N LEU A 68 -15.06 0.78 -8.22
CA LEU A 68 -14.75 1.45 -9.49
C LEU A 68 -14.31 0.45 -10.55
N GLU A 69 -13.47 -0.50 -10.21
CA GLU A 69 -13.01 -1.57 -11.11
C GLU A 69 -14.20 -2.40 -11.62
N MET A 70 -15.07 -2.87 -10.73
CA MET A 70 -16.28 -3.61 -11.11
C MET A 70 -17.24 -2.79 -11.99
N ARG A 71 -17.39 -1.48 -11.76
CA ARG A 71 -18.24 -0.63 -12.60
C ARG A 71 -17.61 -0.40 -13.97
N ARG A 72 -16.30 -0.21 -14.05
CA ARG A 72 -15.59 -0.10 -15.33
C ARG A 72 -15.69 -1.35 -16.18
N GLU A 73 -15.56 -2.53 -15.57
CA GLU A 73 -15.75 -3.80 -16.28
C GLU A 73 -17.15 -3.91 -16.87
N LYS A 74 -18.18 -3.45 -16.15
CA LYS A 74 -19.56 -3.44 -16.64
C LYS A 74 -19.81 -2.41 -17.74
N THR A 75 -19.25 -1.21 -17.61
CA THR A 75 -19.44 -0.13 -18.60
C THR A 75 -18.54 -0.32 -19.83
N GLY A 76 -17.47 -1.11 -19.74
CA GLY A 76 -16.50 -1.32 -20.82
C GLY A 76 -15.65 -0.08 -21.14
N TYR A 77 -15.65 0.92 -20.25
CA TYR A 77 -15.01 2.22 -20.49
C TYR A 77 -13.80 2.42 -19.57
N PHE A 78 -12.61 2.29 -20.15
CA PHE A 78 -11.31 2.34 -19.46
C PHE A 78 -10.59 3.69 -19.61
N HIS A 79 -11.24 4.71 -20.17
CA HIS A 79 -10.62 6.03 -20.30
C HIS A 79 -10.35 6.64 -18.92
N LYS A 80 -9.19 7.30 -18.78
CA LYS A 80 -8.70 7.93 -17.53
C LYS A 80 -8.63 6.99 -16.32
N LYS A 81 -8.48 5.68 -16.56
CA LYS A 81 -8.27 4.68 -15.49
C LYS A 81 -7.11 5.11 -14.60
N ASP A 82 -5.99 5.48 -15.22
CA ASP A 82 -4.79 5.91 -14.51
C ASP A 82 -5.03 7.18 -13.70
N GLU A 83 -5.72 8.21 -14.21
CA GLU A 83 -5.92 9.46 -13.45
C GLU A 83 -6.72 9.23 -12.14
N ILE A 84 -7.75 8.38 -12.19
CA ILE A 84 -8.65 8.15 -11.05
C ILE A 84 -8.08 7.09 -10.11
N GLU A 85 -7.77 5.90 -10.63
CA GLU A 85 -7.35 4.77 -9.80
C GLU A 85 -5.94 4.97 -9.25
N PHE A 86 -5.03 5.59 -10.02
CA PHE A 86 -3.70 5.92 -9.51
C PHE A 86 -3.77 6.98 -8.40
N ALA A 87 -4.70 7.95 -8.47
CA ALA A 87 -4.89 8.94 -7.42
C ALA A 87 -5.35 8.28 -6.10
N ILE A 88 -6.34 7.38 -6.18
CA ILE A 88 -6.82 6.60 -5.04
C ILE A 88 -5.70 5.69 -4.50
N ALA A 89 -5.01 4.96 -5.38
CA ALA A 89 -3.92 4.08 -4.98
C ALA A 89 -2.75 4.83 -4.33
N LYS A 90 -2.41 6.02 -4.84
CA LYS A 90 -1.40 6.90 -4.25
C LYS A 90 -1.82 7.38 -2.87
N ARG A 91 -3.13 7.62 -2.64
CA ARG A 91 -3.67 7.95 -1.32
C ARG A 91 -3.56 6.77 -0.36
N ILE A 92 -3.94 5.57 -0.79
CA ILE A 92 -3.79 4.35 0.01
C ILE A 92 -2.31 4.15 0.41
N ASN A 93 -1.39 4.25 -0.55
CA ASN A 93 0.05 4.17 -0.28
C ASN A 93 0.52 5.26 0.71
N ARG A 94 0.05 6.52 0.57
CA ARG A 94 0.34 7.58 1.54
C ARG A 94 -0.13 7.19 2.95
N MET A 95 -1.33 6.63 3.09
CA MET A 95 -1.86 6.19 4.39
C MET A 95 -1.01 5.06 4.97
N PHE A 96 -0.70 4.03 4.19
CA PHE A 96 0.19 2.97 4.64
C PHE A 96 1.56 3.50 5.07
N ARG A 97 2.18 4.43 4.35
CA ARG A 97 3.47 5.03 4.75
C ARG A 97 3.40 5.75 6.09
N ILE A 98 2.28 6.42 6.39
CA ILE A 98 2.07 7.06 7.69
C ILE A 98 1.93 6.00 8.78
N THR A 99 1.17 4.93 8.50
CA THR A 99 0.96 3.82 9.41
C THR A 99 2.25 3.06 9.69
N GLU A 100 3.07 2.78 8.67
CA GLU A 100 4.41 2.16 8.82
C GLU A 100 5.34 2.98 9.70
N HIS A 101 5.37 4.31 9.49
CA HIS A 101 6.24 5.18 10.27
C HIS A 101 5.81 5.24 11.75
N ARG A 102 4.51 5.15 12.04
CA ARG A 102 3.97 5.29 13.40
C ARG A 102 3.86 3.96 14.14
N PHE A 103 3.49 2.91 13.42
CA PHE A 103 3.18 1.56 13.93
C PHE A 103 4.09 0.50 13.30
N GLY A 104 5.34 0.86 13.00
CA GLY A 104 6.28 0.00 12.30
C GLY A 104 6.71 -1.26 13.05
N HIS A 105 6.27 -1.45 14.30
CA HIS A 105 6.50 -2.68 15.06
C HIS A 105 5.55 -3.82 14.66
N GLU A 106 4.42 -3.54 14.02
CA GLU A 106 3.47 -4.56 13.58
C GLU A 106 3.80 -5.05 12.17
N ILE A 107 4.36 -6.25 12.06
CA ILE A 107 4.69 -6.90 10.78
C ILE A 107 3.47 -6.99 9.84
N LYS A 108 2.28 -7.20 10.40
CA LYS A 108 1.02 -7.30 9.63
C LYS A 108 0.73 -6.06 8.78
N ILE A 109 1.12 -4.87 9.24
CA ILE A 109 0.90 -3.61 8.51
C ILE A 109 1.79 -3.57 7.27
N TRP A 110 3.06 -3.97 7.42
CA TRP A 110 4.00 -4.06 6.31
C TRP A 110 3.57 -5.09 5.28
N LEU A 111 3.15 -6.29 5.71
CA LEU A 111 2.65 -7.33 4.82
C LEU A 111 1.41 -6.87 4.05
N SER A 112 0.46 -6.23 4.73
CA SER A 112 -0.74 -5.68 4.09
C SER A 112 -0.41 -4.62 3.03
N HIS A 113 0.61 -3.79 3.29
CA HIS A 113 1.06 -2.80 2.33
C HIS A 113 1.76 -3.45 1.12
N ILE A 114 2.59 -4.47 1.36
CA ILE A 114 3.23 -5.25 0.30
C ILE A 114 2.17 -5.91 -0.59
N ASP A 115 1.16 -6.56 -0.01
CA ASP A 115 0.07 -7.20 -0.76
C ASP A 115 -0.70 -6.18 -1.61
N PHE A 116 -0.95 -4.98 -1.06
CA PHE A 116 -1.55 -3.89 -1.83
C PHE A 116 -0.68 -3.47 -3.02
N LEU A 117 0.61 -3.28 -2.81
CA LEU A 117 1.53 -2.87 -3.88
C LEU A 117 1.70 -3.96 -4.95
N LYS A 118 1.68 -5.23 -4.57
CA LYS A 118 1.67 -6.38 -5.51
C LYS A 118 0.41 -6.35 -6.39
N LYS A 119 -0.77 -6.12 -5.80
CA LYS A 119 -2.03 -5.97 -6.56
C LYS A 119 -1.96 -4.82 -7.56
N MET A 120 -1.33 -3.70 -7.19
CA MET A 120 -1.14 -2.55 -8.08
C MET A 120 0.01 -2.71 -9.10
N LYS A 121 0.75 -3.82 -9.07
CA LYS A 121 1.95 -4.09 -9.90
C LYS A 121 3.03 -3.01 -9.77
N TRP A 122 3.25 -2.51 -8.55
CA TRP A 122 4.28 -1.50 -8.26
C TRP A 122 5.55 -2.14 -7.70
N ASP A 123 6.21 -2.99 -8.48
CA ASP A 123 7.32 -3.85 -8.00
C ASP A 123 8.49 -3.05 -7.43
N ALA A 124 8.82 -1.92 -8.04
CA ALA A 124 9.86 -1.01 -7.53
C ALA A 124 9.48 -0.38 -6.17
N ALA A 125 8.19 -0.20 -5.90
CA ALA A 125 7.74 0.22 -4.58
C ALA A 125 7.86 -0.95 -3.58
N VAL A 126 7.45 -2.16 -3.97
CA VAL A 126 7.52 -3.37 -3.12
C VAL A 126 8.94 -3.62 -2.61
N GLY A 127 9.94 -3.65 -3.50
CA GLY A 127 11.34 -3.84 -3.10
C GLY A 127 11.83 -2.78 -2.10
N ARG A 128 11.44 -1.51 -2.29
CA ARG A 128 11.76 -0.42 -1.33
C ARG A 128 11.08 -0.58 0.02
N ILE A 129 9.94 -1.25 0.09
CA ILE A 129 9.24 -1.53 1.35
C ILE A 129 9.87 -2.73 2.04
N TYR A 130 10.19 -3.81 1.32
CA TYR A 130 10.97 -4.92 1.87
C TYR A 130 12.28 -4.42 2.50
N ARG A 131 13.07 -3.61 1.78
CA ARG A 131 14.33 -3.04 2.32
C ARG A 131 14.11 -2.19 3.58
N ARG A 132 12.97 -1.53 3.73
CA ARG A 132 12.63 -0.75 4.94
C ARG A 132 12.16 -1.65 6.08
N MET A 133 11.30 -2.62 5.78
CA MET A 133 10.79 -3.60 6.73
C MET A 133 11.94 -4.42 7.34
N LEU A 134 12.89 -4.88 6.53
CA LEU A 134 14.05 -5.66 6.99
C LEU A 134 14.96 -4.87 7.95
N LYS A 135 15.08 -3.54 7.78
CA LYS A 135 15.83 -2.68 8.71
C LYS A 135 15.15 -2.55 10.08
N VAL A 136 13.82 -2.65 10.13
CA VAL A 136 13.05 -2.56 11.37
C VAL A 136 12.94 -3.93 12.04
N HIS A 137 12.74 -4.99 11.25
CA HIS A 137 12.55 -6.36 11.69
C HIS A 137 13.74 -7.25 11.34
N VAL A 138 14.92 -6.83 11.76
CA VAL A 138 16.18 -7.54 11.45
C VAL A 138 16.14 -8.98 11.97
N HIS A 139 15.52 -9.22 13.14
CA HIS A 139 15.52 -10.52 13.82
C HIS A 139 14.60 -11.58 13.20
N GLU A 140 13.67 -11.19 12.33
CA GLU A 140 12.68 -12.10 11.74
C GLU A 140 13.18 -12.71 10.44
N ILE A 141 13.80 -13.88 10.54
CA ILE A 141 14.42 -14.59 9.40
C ILE A 141 13.42 -14.85 8.27
N GLY A 142 12.16 -15.18 8.60
CA GLY A 142 11.12 -15.45 7.59
C GLY A 142 10.85 -14.26 6.66
N LEU A 143 11.06 -13.03 7.13
CA LEU A 143 10.89 -11.82 6.31
C LEU A 143 12.01 -11.66 5.27
N TRP A 144 13.24 -12.07 5.62
CA TRP A 144 14.38 -12.06 4.69
C TRP A 144 14.16 -13.05 3.55
N VAL A 145 13.70 -14.26 3.87
CA VAL A 145 13.35 -15.30 2.90
C VAL A 145 12.21 -14.83 1.99
N ALA A 146 11.13 -14.30 2.57
CA ALA A 146 10.00 -13.79 1.79
C ALA A 146 10.40 -12.63 0.85
N ALA A 147 11.31 -11.76 1.29
CA ALA A 147 11.86 -10.68 0.46
C ALA A 147 12.72 -11.22 -0.69
N ALA A 148 13.59 -12.21 -0.42
CA ALA A 148 14.44 -12.82 -1.42
C ALA A 148 13.64 -13.60 -2.47
N LYS A 149 12.65 -14.41 -2.03
CA LYS A 149 11.72 -15.11 -2.94
C LYS A 149 10.97 -14.15 -3.84
N TYR A 150 10.45 -13.04 -3.28
CA TYR A 150 9.77 -12.04 -4.10
C TYR A 150 10.67 -11.38 -5.15
N GLU A 151 11.90 -10.98 -4.81
CA GLU A 151 12.82 -10.38 -5.79
C GLU A 151 13.27 -11.40 -6.87
N MET A 152 13.35 -12.68 -6.51
CA MET A 152 13.76 -13.76 -7.43
C MET A 152 12.62 -14.19 -8.35
N GLU A 153 11.46 -14.54 -7.81
CA GLU A 153 10.33 -15.13 -8.55
C GLU A 153 9.52 -14.06 -9.32
N GLU A 154 9.24 -12.91 -8.69
CA GLU A 154 8.32 -11.91 -9.26
C GLU A 154 9.06 -10.81 -10.02
N CYS A 155 10.24 -10.39 -9.55
CA CYS A 155 11.01 -9.33 -10.20
C CYS A 155 12.10 -9.84 -11.16
N GLY A 156 12.49 -11.12 -11.07
CA GLY A 156 13.61 -11.69 -11.84
C GLY A 156 14.98 -11.06 -11.52
N ARG A 157 15.11 -10.36 -10.37
CA ARG A 157 16.33 -9.63 -9.97
C ARG A 157 17.18 -10.49 -9.04
N SER A 158 17.83 -11.50 -9.60
CA SER A 158 18.68 -12.45 -8.86
C SER A 158 19.78 -11.77 -8.04
N GLU A 159 20.36 -10.67 -8.52
CA GLU A 159 21.38 -9.91 -7.78
C GLU A 159 20.82 -9.27 -6.49
N ASN A 160 19.61 -8.70 -6.54
CA ASN A 160 18.97 -8.11 -5.37
C ASN A 160 18.61 -9.18 -4.34
N ALA A 161 18.09 -10.33 -4.79
CA ALA A 161 17.79 -11.46 -3.93
C ALA A 161 19.05 -11.96 -3.20
N ARG A 162 20.16 -12.10 -3.93
CA ARG A 162 21.47 -12.46 -3.35
C ARG A 162 21.94 -11.43 -2.32
N GLN A 163 21.85 -10.14 -2.63
CA GLN A 163 22.23 -9.08 -1.68
C GLN A 163 21.39 -9.14 -0.40
N VAL A 164 20.08 -9.34 -0.52
CA VAL A 164 19.17 -9.49 0.64
C VAL A 164 19.55 -10.71 1.47
N MET A 165 19.84 -11.85 0.84
CA MET A 165 20.27 -13.06 1.55
C MET A 165 21.64 -12.90 2.22
N PHE A 166 22.62 -12.28 1.56
CA PHE A 166 23.93 -12.01 2.17
C PHE A 166 23.83 -11.02 3.33
N GLU A 167 22.97 -10.01 3.23
CA GLU A 167 22.64 -9.13 4.36
C GLU A 167 22.01 -9.93 5.52
N ALA A 168 21.08 -10.85 5.24
CA ALA A 168 20.47 -11.71 6.26
C ALA A 168 21.51 -12.56 7.01
N LEU A 169 22.48 -13.17 6.29
CA LEU A 169 23.56 -13.97 6.88
C LEU A 169 24.49 -13.16 7.79
N ARG A 170 24.69 -11.86 7.51
CA ARG A 170 25.47 -10.97 8.39
C ARG A 170 24.79 -10.75 9.73
N PHE A 171 23.45 -10.64 9.73
CA PHE A 171 22.69 -10.44 10.97
C PHE A 171 22.39 -11.75 11.70
N HIS A 172 22.32 -12.87 10.97
CA HIS A 172 22.01 -14.20 11.52
C HIS A 172 23.08 -15.25 11.17
N PRO A 173 24.33 -15.10 11.64
CA PRO A 173 25.42 -15.99 11.28
C PRO A 173 25.26 -17.44 11.79
N LYS A 174 24.32 -17.69 12.70
CA LYS A 174 24.07 -19.01 13.32
C LYS A 174 22.85 -19.75 12.76
N SER A 175 22.09 -19.17 11.83
CA SER A 175 20.87 -19.80 11.32
C SER A 175 21.18 -20.80 10.21
N GLN A 176 21.12 -22.10 10.51
CA GLN A 176 21.28 -23.18 9.52
C GLN A 176 20.20 -23.15 8.42
N THR A 177 19.01 -22.60 8.69
CA THR A 177 17.92 -22.55 7.70
C THR A 177 18.21 -21.55 6.60
N LEU A 178 18.77 -20.38 6.92
CA LEU A 178 19.20 -19.39 5.92
C LEU A 178 20.31 -19.97 5.03
N TYR A 179 21.27 -20.68 5.61
CA TYR A 179 22.34 -21.32 4.83
C TYR A 179 21.81 -22.37 3.84
N ARG A 180 20.82 -23.17 4.23
CA ARG A 180 20.20 -24.15 3.31
C ARG A 180 19.47 -23.45 2.17
N GLU A 181 18.62 -22.46 2.47
CA GLU A 181 17.88 -21.71 1.45
C GLU A 181 18.82 -20.94 0.50
N THR A 182 19.93 -20.38 1.01
CA THR A 182 20.93 -19.71 0.15
C THR A 182 21.67 -20.66 -0.79
N HIS A 183 21.80 -21.94 -0.44
CA HIS A 183 22.55 -22.93 -1.21
C HIS A 183 21.65 -23.81 -2.11
N GLU A 184 20.36 -23.92 -1.81
CA GLU A 184 19.39 -24.66 -2.64
C GLU A 184 18.81 -23.79 -3.78
N ASP A 185 18.75 -22.46 -3.62
CA ASP A 185 18.19 -21.53 -4.61
C ASP A 185 19.25 -20.81 -5.50
N LEU A 186 20.54 -21.22 -5.42
CA LEU A 186 21.65 -20.73 -6.26
C LEU A 186 22.01 -21.73 -7.38
#